data_AF-A0A3M4AVN2-F1
#
_entry.id   AF-A0A3M4AVN2-F1
#
_cell.length_a   1.000
_cell.length_b   1.000
_cell.length_c   1.000
_cell.angle_alpha   90.00
_cell.angle_beta   90.00
_cell.angle_gamma   90.00
#
_symmetry.space_group_name_H-M   'P 1'
#
loop_
_entity.id
_entity.type
_entity.pdbx_description
1 polymer ?
#
loop_
_entity_poly.entity_id
_entity_poly.type
_entity_poly.pdbx_seq_one_letter_code
_entity_poly.pdbx_strand_id
1 'polypeptide(L)'
;MWDLIEKGLEHNGLITAFAFVGIIMWVSVVLSKRLTFGRVHGSAIAIVIGLILAWVGGTLTGGQKGLADMALFSGIGLMGGAMLRDFAIVATAFEVQATEARKAGLIGAIALLLGTILPFIVGASIAWVFGYRDAISMTTIGAGAVTYIVGPVTGAALGATSDVMALSIATGLIKAILVMVGTPMAARWMGLDNPRSAMVFGGLAGTVSGVTAGLAATDRRLVPYGALTATFHTGLGCLLGPSVLYFIVRAIVG
;
A
#
# COMPACT_ATOMS: atom_id res chain seq x y z
N MET A 1 2.38 19.75 -34.73
CA MET A 1 2.62 18.31 -34.40
C MET A 1 2.57 18.09 -32.90
N TRP A 2 3.31 18.87 -32.11
CA TRP A 2 3.24 18.80 -30.64
C TRP A 2 1.84 19.07 -30.08
N ASP A 3 1.12 20.08 -30.56
CA ASP A 3 -0.26 20.35 -30.10
C ASP A 3 -1.24 19.22 -30.43
N LEU A 4 -0.98 18.45 -31.49
CA LEU A 4 -1.82 17.32 -31.89
C LEU A 4 -1.58 16.10 -30.99
N ILE A 5 -0.32 15.90 -30.60
CA ILE A 5 0.11 14.86 -29.66
C ILE A 5 -0.39 15.18 -28.26
N GLU A 6 -0.24 16.43 -27.82
CA GLU A 6 -0.70 16.92 -26.52
C GLU A 6 -2.22 16.76 -26.38
N LYS A 7 -2.99 17.25 -27.34
CA LYS A 7 -4.46 17.05 -27.36
C LYS A 7 -4.86 15.57 -27.38
N GLY A 8 -4.11 14.73 -28.09
CA GLY A 8 -4.34 13.29 -28.13
C GLY A 8 -4.09 12.60 -26.78
N LEU A 9 -3.05 13.03 -26.06
CA LEU A 9 -2.68 12.54 -24.73
C LEU A 9 -3.65 13.03 -23.64
N GLU A 10 -4.11 14.28 -23.73
CA GLU A 10 -5.12 14.85 -22.84
C GLU A 10 -6.47 14.15 -23.02
N HIS A 11 -6.89 13.91 -24.27
CA HIS A 11 -8.14 13.20 -24.54
C HIS A 11 -8.12 11.76 -24.01
N ASN A 12 -6.94 11.12 -24.03
CA ASN A 12 -6.74 9.77 -23.53
C ASN A 12 -6.02 9.74 -22.18
N GLY A 13 -6.38 10.63 -21.25
CA GLY A 13 -5.66 10.84 -20.00
C GLY A 13 -5.36 9.55 -19.22
N LEU A 14 -6.28 8.58 -19.16
CA LEU A 14 -6.06 7.31 -18.46
C LEU A 14 -5.00 6.43 -19.15
N ILE A 15 -5.01 6.36 -20.49
CA ILE A 15 -4.01 5.61 -21.27
C ILE A 15 -2.63 6.25 -21.08
N THR A 16 -2.58 7.59 -21.15
CA THR A 16 -1.38 8.38 -20.86
C THR A 16 -0.84 8.08 -19.46
N ALA A 17 -1.71 8.01 -18.45
CA ALA A 17 -1.32 7.66 -17.09
C ALA A 17 -0.72 6.25 -16.98
N PHE A 18 -1.36 5.24 -17.59
CA PHE A 18 -0.80 3.88 -17.61
C PHE A 18 0.54 3.80 -18.33
N ALA A 19 0.68 4.48 -19.48
CA ALA A 19 1.94 4.54 -20.21
C ALA A 19 3.04 5.21 -19.37
N PHE A 20 2.73 6.33 -18.73
CA PHE A 20 3.66 7.07 -17.88
C PHE A 20 4.10 6.26 -16.66
N VAL A 21 3.16 5.67 -15.92
CA VAL A 21 3.47 4.79 -14.78
C VAL A 21 4.25 3.56 -15.24
N GLY A 22 3.93 2.99 -16.40
CA GLY A 22 4.68 1.89 -17.01
C GLY A 22 6.13 2.24 -17.31
N ILE A 23 6.39 3.46 -17.83
CA ILE A 23 7.74 3.98 -18.05
C ILE A 23 8.49 4.13 -16.72
N ILE A 24 7.85 4.73 -15.71
CA ILE A 24 8.45 4.87 -14.37
C ILE A 24 8.83 3.50 -13.81
N MET A 25 7.95 2.52 -13.91
CA MET A 25 8.21 1.15 -13.45
C MET A 25 9.38 0.51 -14.22
N TRP A 26 9.42 0.65 -15.55
CA TRP A 26 10.50 0.13 -16.36
C TRP A 26 11.85 0.75 -15.99
N VAL A 27 11.92 2.09 -15.90
CA VAL A 27 13.10 2.83 -15.46
C VAL A 27 13.52 2.37 -14.06
N SER A 28 12.57 2.20 -13.15
CA SER A 28 12.84 1.78 -11.78
C SER A 28 13.43 0.36 -11.70
N VAL A 29 12.98 -0.56 -12.55
CA VAL A 29 13.56 -1.92 -12.65
C VAL A 29 14.97 -1.86 -13.25
N VAL A 30 15.22 -1.01 -14.25
CA VAL A 30 16.56 -0.83 -14.83
C VAL A 30 17.51 -0.22 -13.79
N LEU A 31 17.08 0.81 -13.06
CA LEU A 31 17.85 1.42 -11.97
C LEU A 31 18.13 0.42 -10.86
N SER A 32 17.13 -0.35 -10.42
CA SER A 32 17.32 -1.42 -9.43
C SER A 32 18.45 -2.38 -9.83
N LYS A 33 18.47 -2.83 -11.09
CA LYS A 33 19.52 -3.74 -11.58
C LYS A 33 20.89 -3.08 -11.66
N ARG A 34 20.97 -1.84 -12.15
CA ARG A 34 22.25 -1.16 -12.39
C ARG A 34 22.87 -0.48 -11.17
N LEU A 35 22.07 0.15 -10.31
CA LEU A 35 22.56 0.90 -9.14
C LEU A 35 22.64 0.05 -7.88
N THR A 36 21.66 -0.83 -7.64
CA THR A 36 21.58 -1.58 -6.38
C THR A 36 21.92 -3.06 -6.54
N PHE A 37 22.38 -3.48 -7.73
CA PHE A 37 22.62 -4.89 -8.08
C PHE A 37 21.41 -5.78 -7.78
N GLY A 38 20.19 -5.22 -7.87
CA GLY A 38 18.94 -5.92 -7.55
C GLY A 38 18.63 -6.07 -6.07
N ARG A 39 19.39 -5.46 -5.15
CA ARG A 39 19.12 -5.53 -3.70
C ARG A 39 17.86 -4.75 -3.30
N VAL A 40 17.58 -3.63 -3.98
CA VAL A 40 16.35 -2.86 -3.77
C VAL A 40 15.35 -3.20 -4.87
N HIS A 41 14.15 -3.62 -4.52
CA HIS A 41 13.11 -3.96 -5.50
C HIS A 41 12.69 -2.71 -6.30
N GLY A 42 12.42 -2.88 -7.60
CA GLY A 42 12.08 -1.76 -8.49
C GLY A 42 10.86 -0.94 -8.03
N SER A 43 9.89 -1.55 -7.34
CA SER A 43 8.71 -0.85 -6.82
C SER A 43 9.05 0.19 -5.75
N ALA A 44 10.06 -0.03 -4.90
CA ALA A 44 10.49 0.98 -3.92
C ALA A 44 11.07 2.22 -4.63
N ILE A 45 11.86 2.02 -5.69
CA ILE A 45 12.40 3.12 -6.50
C ILE A 45 11.27 3.87 -7.19
N ALA A 46 10.29 3.16 -7.75
CA ALA A 46 9.13 3.76 -8.41
C ALA A 46 8.30 4.63 -7.43
N ILE A 47 8.11 4.18 -6.19
CA ILE A 47 7.44 4.97 -5.14
C ILE A 47 8.20 6.26 -4.89
N VAL A 48 9.53 6.21 -4.73
CA VAL A 48 10.36 7.40 -4.50
C VAL A 48 10.27 8.37 -5.69
N ILE A 49 10.37 7.87 -6.92
CA ILE A 49 10.21 8.70 -8.14
C ILE A 49 8.82 9.33 -8.17
N GLY A 50 7.76 8.57 -7.88
CA GLY A 50 6.39 9.06 -7.82
C GLY A 50 6.19 10.16 -6.79
N LEU A 51 6.78 10.03 -5.59
CA LEU A 51 6.75 11.04 -4.54
C LEU A 51 7.49 12.33 -4.96
N ILE A 52 8.68 12.20 -5.57
CA ILE A 52 9.42 13.35 -6.10
C ILE A 52 8.60 14.07 -7.17
N LEU A 53 8.02 13.33 -8.10
CA LEU A 53 7.20 13.92 -9.16
C LEU A 53 5.91 14.56 -8.63
N ALA A 54 5.27 13.97 -7.62
CA ALA A 54 4.11 14.57 -6.97
C ALA A 54 4.47 15.89 -6.28
N TRP A 55 5.61 15.94 -5.60
CA TRP A 55 6.14 17.17 -4.99
C TRP A 55 6.46 18.23 -6.04
N VAL A 56 7.21 17.87 -7.10
CA VAL A 56 7.51 18.79 -8.21
C VAL A 56 6.23 19.32 -8.85
N GLY A 57 5.29 18.44 -9.18
CA GLY A 57 3.99 18.81 -9.76
C GLY A 57 3.22 19.79 -8.87
N GLY A 58 3.13 19.52 -7.57
CA GLY A 58 2.46 20.42 -6.62
C GLY A 58 3.16 21.77 -6.47
N THR A 59 4.50 21.80 -6.43
CA THR A 59 5.24 23.08 -6.35
C THR A 59 5.12 23.93 -7.62
N LEU A 60 5.02 23.30 -8.81
CA LEU A 60 4.90 24.01 -10.08
C LEU A 60 3.48 24.55 -10.30
N THR A 61 2.44 23.81 -9.90
CA THR A 61 1.05 24.22 -10.08
C THR A 61 0.52 25.06 -8.92
N GLY A 62 1.19 25.04 -7.76
CA GLY A 62 0.65 25.57 -6.50
C GLY A 62 -0.56 24.80 -5.98
N GLY A 63 -0.88 23.65 -6.57
CA GLY A 63 -2.02 22.82 -6.23
C GLY A 63 -1.71 21.77 -5.16
N GLN A 64 -2.75 21.03 -4.73
CA GLN A 64 -2.65 20.01 -3.68
C GLN A 64 -2.76 18.56 -4.17
N LYS A 65 -2.90 18.34 -5.47
CA LYS A 65 -3.05 17.00 -6.08
C LYS A 65 -1.79 16.55 -6.85
N GLY A 66 -0.69 17.28 -6.71
CA GLY A 66 0.60 16.93 -7.29
C GLY A 66 0.57 16.97 -8.82
N LEU A 67 1.04 15.90 -9.47
CA LEU A 67 1.00 15.81 -10.95
C LEU A 67 -0.42 15.92 -11.52
N ALA A 68 -1.45 15.50 -10.78
CA ALA A 68 -2.83 15.49 -11.27
C ALA A 68 -3.40 16.91 -11.45
N ASP A 69 -2.75 17.94 -10.91
CA ASP A 69 -3.12 19.34 -11.16
C ASP A 69 -2.70 19.83 -12.55
N MET A 70 -1.85 19.09 -13.26
CA MET A 70 -1.44 19.41 -14.64
C MET A 70 -2.37 18.72 -15.64
N ALA A 71 -2.88 19.45 -16.63
CA ALA A 71 -3.86 18.95 -17.61
C ALA A 71 -3.42 17.63 -18.28
N LEU A 72 -2.17 17.59 -18.76
CA LEU A 72 -1.55 16.43 -19.39
C LEU A 72 -1.50 15.17 -18.49
N PHE A 73 -1.48 15.34 -17.18
CA PHE A 73 -1.34 14.25 -16.20
C PHE A 73 -2.58 14.07 -15.31
N SER A 74 -3.69 14.73 -15.66
CA SER A 74 -4.98 14.60 -14.97
C SER A 74 -5.44 13.14 -14.83
N GLY A 75 -5.12 12.31 -15.83
CA GLY A 75 -5.39 10.87 -15.81
C GLY A 75 -4.68 10.10 -14.70
N ILE A 76 -3.56 10.60 -14.17
CA ILE A 76 -2.89 10.01 -12.99
C ILE A 76 -3.78 10.13 -11.76
N GLY A 77 -4.52 11.23 -11.62
CA GLY A 77 -5.49 11.41 -10.55
C GLY A 77 -6.64 10.40 -10.64
N LEU A 78 -7.10 10.09 -11.86
CA LEU A 78 -8.10 9.04 -12.09
C LEU A 78 -7.51 7.64 -11.80
N MET A 79 -6.29 7.37 -12.26
CA MET A 79 -5.58 6.10 -12.04
C MET A 79 -5.34 5.80 -10.55
N GLY A 80 -4.89 6.80 -9.78
CA GLY A 80 -4.66 6.69 -8.34
C GLY A 80 -5.89 6.96 -7.47
N GLY A 81 -7.03 7.28 -8.09
CA GLY A 81 -8.26 7.64 -7.40
C GLY A 81 -8.96 6.45 -6.74
N ALA A 82 -10.00 6.75 -5.95
CA ALA A 82 -10.76 5.73 -5.22
C ALA A 82 -11.33 4.64 -6.13
N MET A 83 -11.85 5.00 -7.32
CA MET A 83 -12.48 4.03 -8.22
C MET A 83 -11.52 2.92 -8.68
N LEU A 84 -10.33 3.27 -9.19
CA LEU A 84 -9.37 2.27 -9.67
C LEU A 84 -8.66 1.53 -8.53
N ARG A 85 -8.47 2.19 -7.38
CA ARG A 85 -8.04 1.52 -6.15
C ARG A 85 -9.03 0.44 -5.74
N ASP A 86 -10.31 0.77 -5.65
CA ASP A 86 -11.35 -0.15 -5.18
C ASP A 86 -11.58 -1.27 -6.20
N PHE A 87 -11.51 -0.98 -7.51
CA PHE A 87 -11.45 -1.99 -8.57
C PHE A 87 -10.29 -2.97 -8.36
N ALA A 88 -9.08 -2.46 -8.07
CA ALA A 88 -7.92 -3.32 -7.85
C ALA A 88 -8.10 -4.22 -6.61
N ILE A 89 -8.67 -3.69 -5.51
CA ILE A 89 -8.97 -4.49 -4.30
C ILE A 89 -9.91 -5.64 -4.65
N VAL A 90 -11.00 -5.34 -5.37
CA VAL A 90 -12.00 -6.33 -5.78
C VAL A 90 -11.39 -7.35 -6.74
N ALA A 91 -10.63 -6.91 -7.75
CA ALA A 91 -9.95 -7.77 -8.70
C ALA A 91 -8.98 -8.74 -7.99
N THR A 92 -8.20 -8.24 -7.03
CA THR A 92 -7.32 -9.11 -6.22
C THR A 92 -8.11 -10.12 -5.39
N ALA A 93 -9.29 -9.75 -4.87
CA ALA A 93 -10.14 -10.69 -4.15
C ALA A 93 -10.67 -11.82 -5.07
N PHE A 94 -10.97 -11.53 -6.33
CA PHE A 94 -11.39 -12.54 -7.31
C PHE A 94 -10.27 -13.50 -7.75
N GLU A 95 -9.00 -13.09 -7.66
CA GLU A 95 -7.85 -13.97 -7.95
C GLU A 95 -7.59 -15.01 -6.86
N VAL A 96 -8.16 -14.82 -5.65
CA VAL A 96 -7.97 -15.74 -4.53
C VAL A 96 -8.66 -17.07 -4.79
N GLN A 97 -7.86 -18.12 -4.95
CA GLN A 97 -8.36 -19.49 -5.01
C GLN A 97 -8.69 -20.01 -3.60
N ALA A 98 -9.96 -20.32 -3.35
CA ALA A 98 -10.43 -20.81 -2.05
C ALA A 98 -9.69 -22.06 -1.56
N THR A 99 -9.26 -22.91 -2.50
CA THR A 99 -8.43 -24.10 -2.23
C THR A 99 -7.06 -23.75 -1.66
N GLU A 100 -6.40 -22.71 -2.19
CA GLU A 100 -5.12 -22.21 -1.70
C GLU A 100 -5.29 -21.43 -0.40
N ALA A 101 -6.34 -20.61 -0.28
CA ALA A 101 -6.70 -19.93 0.97
C ALA A 101 -6.89 -20.92 2.14
N ARG A 102 -7.48 -22.09 1.87
CA ARG A 102 -7.66 -23.15 2.87
C ARG A 102 -6.32 -23.72 3.38
N LYS A 103 -5.25 -23.69 2.59
CA LYS A 103 -3.92 -24.15 3.00
C LYS A 103 -3.27 -23.25 4.05
N ALA A 104 -3.61 -21.95 4.06
CA ALA A 104 -3.21 -21.05 5.14
C ALA A 104 -3.82 -21.47 6.48
N GLY A 105 -5.03 -22.02 6.43
CA GLY A 105 -5.73 -22.60 7.57
C GLY A 105 -5.89 -21.63 8.73
N LEU A 106 -6.01 -22.17 9.94
CA LEU A 106 -6.17 -21.38 11.16
C LEU A 106 -4.99 -20.46 11.44
N ILE A 107 -3.77 -20.89 11.10
CA ILE A 107 -2.55 -20.12 11.35
C ILE A 107 -2.53 -18.85 10.50
N GLY A 108 -2.89 -18.95 9.21
CA GLY A 108 -3.02 -17.78 8.35
C GLY A 108 -4.08 -16.80 8.86
N ALA A 109 -5.23 -17.31 9.34
CA ALA A 109 -6.29 -16.48 9.89
C ALA A 109 -5.85 -15.73 11.16
N ILE A 110 -5.18 -16.42 12.09
CA ILE A 110 -4.64 -15.80 13.31
C ILE A 110 -3.55 -14.79 12.96
N ALA A 111 -2.61 -15.15 12.07
CA ALA A 111 -1.55 -14.26 11.63
C ALA A 111 -2.14 -12.97 11.03
N LEU A 112 -3.11 -13.10 10.13
CA LEU A 112 -3.80 -11.98 9.50
C LEU A 112 -4.53 -11.08 10.50
N LEU A 113 -5.22 -11.66 11.48
CA LEU A 113 -5.91 -10.91 12.51
C LEU A 113 -4.91 -10.13 13.37
N LEU A 114 -3.81 -10.77 13.79
CA LEU A 114 -2.74 -10.13 14.54
C LEU A 114 -2.03 -9.04 13.72
N GLY A 115 -1.71 -9.31 12.45
CA GLY A 115 -1.10 -8.34 11.54
C GLY A 115 -2.05 -7.20 11.13
N THR A 116 -3.32 -7.28 11.50
CA THR A 116 -4.29 -6.17 11.36
C THR A 116 -4.41 -5.40 12.67
N ILE A 117 -4.65 -6.10 13.78
CA ILE A 117 -4.91 -5.47 15.08
C ILE A 117 -3.64 -4.83 15.66
N LEU A 118 -2.49 -5.52 15.62
CA LEU A 118 -1.27 -5.01 16.25
C LEU A 118 -0.77 -3.72 15.56
N PRO A 119 -0.63 -3.65 14.22
CA PRO A 119 -0.22 -2.40 13.58
C PRO A 119 -1.25 -1.28 13.76
N PHE A 120 -2.55 -1.61 13.78
CA PHE A 120 -3.60 -0.63 14.06
C PHE A 120 -3.43 0.01 15.43
N ILE A 121 -3.25 -0.80 16.48
CA ILE A 121 -3.03 -0.32 17.85
C ILE A 121 -1.80 0.59 17.88
N VAL A 122 -0.68 0.12 17.32
CA VAL A 122 0.56 0.91 17.28
C VAL A 122 0.34 2.24 16.56
N GLY A 123 -0.29 2.23 15.39
CA GLY A 123 -0.55 3.45 14.61
C GLY A 123 -1.49 4.42 15.33
N ALA A 124 -2.57 3.92 15.92
CA ALA A 124 -3.52 4.74 16.68
C ALA A 124 -2.87 5.31 17.96
N SER A 125 -2.08 4.51 18.67
CA SER A 125 -1.32 4.98 19.85
C SER A 125 -0.30 6.05 19.49
N ILE A 126 0.43 5.88 18.38
CA ILE A 126 1.35 6.91 17.89
C ILE A 126 0.58 8.18 17.51
N ALA A 127 -0.54 8.07 16.78
CA ALA A 127 -1.38 9.23 16.45
C ALA A 127 -1.78 10.02 17.72
N TRP A 128 -2.16 9.32 18.79
CA TRP A 128 -2.48 9.93 20.08
C TRP A 128 -1.30 10.66 20.73
N VAL A 129 -0.11 10.07 20.70
CA VAL A 129 1.13 10.67 21.21
C VAL A 129 1.48 11.94 20.44
N PHE A 130 1.25 11.95 19.12
CA PHE A 130 1.47 13.11 18.26
C PHE A 130 0.34 14.15 18.29
N GLY A 131 -0.67 13.96 19.16
CA GLY A 131 -1.69 14.98 19.44
C GLY A 131 -3.02 14.80 18.71
N TYR A 132 -3.20 13.76 17.89
CA TYR A 132 -4.51 13.43 17.33
C TYR A 132 -5.39 12.82 18.41
N ARG A 133 -6.47 13.52 18.78
CA ARG A 133 -7.37 13.11 19.87
C ARG A 133 -8.78 12.77 19.40
N ASP A 134 -9.09 12.97 18.13
CA ASP A 134 -10.38 12.56 17.57
C ASP A 134 -10.34 11.12 17.03
N ALA A 135 -11.45 10.41 17.19
CA ALA A 135 -11.56 9.00 16.79
C ALA A 135 -11.36 8.81 15.28
N ILE A 136 -11.80 9.76 14.45
CA ILE A 136 -11.68 9.70 12.98
C ILE A 136 -10.21 9.69 12.59
N SER A 137 -9.42 10.63 13.10
CA SER A 137 -8.00 10.76 12.75
C SER A 137 -7.16 9.62 13.30
N MET A 138 -7.38 9.24 14.55
CA MET A 138 -6.68 8.11 15.16
C MET A 138 -6.95 6.80 14.42
N THR A 139 -8.21 6.54 14.08
CA THR A 139 -8.59 5.33 13.33
C THR A 139 -8.02 5.36 11.91
N THR A 140 -8.02 6.52 11.24
CA THR A 140 -7.47 6.65 9.88
C THR A 140 -5.97 6.39 9.84
N ILE A 141 -5.21 6.96 10.78
CA ILE A 141 -3.76 6.75 10.86
C ILE A 141 -3.46 5.29 11.27
N GLY A 142 -4.18 4.74 12.25
CA GLY A 142 -4.09 3.33 12.64
C GLY A 142 -4.37 2.38 11.48
N ALA A 143 -5.42 2.67 10.71
CA ALA A 143 -5.77 1.95 9.48
C ALA A 143 -4.65 2.03 8.42
N GLY A 144 -3.97 3.19 8.31
CA GLY A 144 -2.77 3.35 7.48
C GLY A 144 -1.61 2.44 7.88
N ALA A 145 -1.42 2.21 9.19
CA ALA A 145 -0.42 1.27 9.70
C ALA A 145 -0.76 -0.20 9.37
N VAL A 146 -2.04 -0.52 9.15
CA VAL A 146 -2.45 -1.81 8.60
C VAL A 146 -2.01 -1.93 7.15
N THR A 147 -2.47 -1.05 6.25
CA THR A 147 -1.93 -0.93 4.89
C THR A 147 -2.09 0.49 4.38
N TYR A 148 -1.27 0.88 3.38
CA TYR A 148 -1.39 2.17 2.70
C TYR A 148 -2.70 2.32 1.89
N ILE A 149 -3.51 1.25 1.78
CA ILE A 149 -4.84 1.25 1.13
C ILE A 149 -5.94 1.39 2.18
N VAL A 150 -5.82 0.67 3.30
CA VAL A 150 -6.84 0.62 4.36
C VAL A 150 -6.99 1.99 5.03
N GLY A 151 -5.89 2.72 5.22
CA GLY A 151 -5.90 4.11 5.72
C GLY A 151 -6.85 5.03 4.96
N PRO A 152 -6.61 5.32 3.67
CA PRO A 152 -7.45 6.24 2.90
C PRO A 152 -8.86 5.70 2.61
N VAL A 153 -9.09 4.38 2.59
CA VAL A 153 -10.45 3.82 2.53
C VAL A 153 -11.21 4.12 3.82
N THR A 154 -10.59 3.87 4.97
CA THR A 154 -11.17 4.16 6.29
C THR A 154 -11.41 5.65 6.48
N GLY A 155 -10.42 6.48 6.15
CA GLY A 155 -10.54 7.93 6.24
C GLY A 155 -11.65 8.49 5.35
N ALA A 156 -11.76 8.03 4.11
CA ALA A 156 -12.83 8.45 3.22
C ALA A 156 -14.22 8.04 3.74
N ALA A 157 -14.34 6.82 4.30
CA ALA A 157 -15.60 6.34 4.87
C ALA A 157 -16.02 7.12 6.14
N LEU A 158 -15.05 7.60 6.93
CA LEU A 158 -15.29 8.33 8.18
C LEU A 158 -15.31 9.85 8.02
N GLY A 159 -14.96 10.38 6.85
CA GLY A 159 -14.90 11.83 6.61
C GLY A 159 -13.63 12.51 7.15
N ALA A 160 -12.50 11.80 7.16
CA ALA A 160 -11.20 12.36 7.56
C ALA A 160 -10.70 13.42 6.58
N THR A 161 -9.94 14.40 7.08
CA THR A 161 -9.27 15.41 6.25
C THR A 161 -8.24 14.79 5.30
N SER A 162 -7.96 15.48 4.18
CA SER A 162 -6.96 15.07 3.19
C SER A 162 -5.58 14.82 3.80
N ASP A 163 -5.16 15.67 4.75
CA ASP A 163 -3.83 15.61 5.35
C ASP A 163 -3.67 14.36 6.22
N VAL A 164 -4.71 14.00 6.97
CA VAL A 164 -4.75 12.76 7.76
C VAL A 164 -4.76 11.53 6.86
N MET A 165 -5.50 11.56 5.75
CA MET A 165 -5.46 10.48 4.76
C MET A 165 -4.05 10.35 4.14
N ALA A 166 -3.40 11.47 3.81
CA ALA A 166 -2.03 11.46 3.30
C ALA A 166 -1.03 10.86 4.31
N LEU A 167 -1.14 11.22 5.59
CA LEU A 167 -0.33 10.63 6.66
C LEU A 167 -0.56 9.12 6.81
N SER A 168 -1.80 8.67 6.68
CA SER A 168 -2.12 7.23 6.73
C SER A 168 -1.50 6.45 5.57
N ILE A 169 -1.53 7.01 4.35
CA ILE A 169 -0.87 6.44 3.17
C ILE A 169 0.65 6.36 3.43
N ALA A 170 1.25 7.45 3.91
CA ALA A 170 2.68 7.51 4.20
C ALA A 170 3.10 6.45 5.23
N THR A 171 2.31 6.28 6.30
CA THR A 171 2.54 5.27 7.34
C THR A 171 2.61 3.86 6.76
N GLY A 172 1.63 3.50 5.93
CA GLY A 172 1.58 2.18 5.30
C GLY A 172 2.68 1.97 4.24
N LEU A 173 3.05 3.02 3.50
CA LEU A 173 4.12 2.97 2.49
C LEU A 173 5.48 2.74 3.14
N ILE A 174 5.78 3.46 4.23
CA ILE A 174 7.01 3.26 5.00
C ILE A 174 7.09 1.82 5.50
N LYS A 175 5.98 1.29 6.07
CA LYS A 175 5.92 -0.11 6.50
C LYS A 175 6.22 -1.07 5.34
N ALA A 176 5.61 -0.88 4.19
CA ALA A 176 5.84 -1.74 3.02
C ALA A 176 7.30 -1.72 2.54
N ILE A 177 7.94 -0.55 2.53
CA ILE A 177 9.36 -0.41 2.18
C ILE A 177 10.24 -1.10 3.22
N LEU A 178 9.95 -0.92 4.52
CA LEU A 178 10.69 -1.58 5.60
C LEU A 178 10.60 -3.11 5.48
N VAL A 179 9.41 -3.65 5.22
CA VAL A 179 9.23 -5.09 4.97
C VAL A 179 10.04 -5.51 3.74
N MET A 180 9.93 -4.78 2.64
CA MET A 180 10.60 -5.08 1.38
C MET A 180 12.14 -5.16 1.51
N VAL A 181 12.74 -4.19 2.18
CA VAL A 181 14.20 -4.07 2.33
C VAL A 181 14.72 -4.90 3.51
N GLY A 182 13.95 -4.99 4.60
CA GLY A 182 14.34 -5.69 5.82
C GLY A 182 14.21 -7.21 5.73
N THR A 183 13.25 -7.73 4.94
CA THR A 183 12.98 -9.17 4.87
C THR A 183 14.22 -9.99 4.48
N PRO A 184 14.97 -9.65 3.41
CA PRO A 184 16.15 -10.44 3.03
C PRO A 184 17.23 -10.46 4.12
N MET A 185 17.35 -9.39 4.89
CA MET A 185 18.33 -9.26 5.99
C MET A 185 17.92 -10.09 7.21
N ALA A 186 16.61 -10.13 7.51
CA ALA A 186 16.05 -10.83 8.66
C ALA A 186 15.59 -12.27 8.34
N ALA A 187 15.62 -12.70 7.08
CA ALA A 187 15.03 -13.94 6.60
C ALA A 187 15.49 -15.20 7.36
N ARG A 188 16.80 -15.31 7.63
CA ARG A 188 17.36 -16.44 8.40
C ARG A 188 16.86 -16.46 9.84
N TRP A 189 16.73 -15.29 10.45
CA TRP A 189 16.23 -15.17 11.83
C TRP A 189 14.73 -15.45 11.92
N MET A 190 13.97 -15.08 10.90
CA MET A 190 12.53 -15.34 10.80
C MET A 190 12.20 -16.79 10.35
N GLY A 191 13.19 -17.61 9.99
CA GLY A 191 12.97 -18.98 9.51
C GLY A 191 12.16 -19.03 8.21
N LEU A 192 12.40 -18.09 7.28
CA LEU A 192 11.74 -18.04 5.97
C LEU A 192 12.35 -19.08 5.01
N ASP A 193 12.17 -20.36 5.33
CA ASP A 193 12.67 -21.51 4.56
C ASP A 193 11.56 -22.48 4.12
N ASN A 194 10.31 -22.23 4.51
CA ASN A 194 9.20 -23.13 4.20
C ASN A 194 7.87 -22.38 3.95
N PRO A 195 6.91 -23.01 3.25
CA PRO A 195 5.61 -22.39 2.95
C PRO A 195 4.84 -21.90 4.18
N ARG A 196 4.95 -22.59 5.31
CA ARG A 196 4.19 -22.28 6.53
C ARG A 196 4.70 -21.00 7.19
N SER A 197 6.02 -20.84 7.32
CA SER A 197 6.62 -19.62 7.83
C SER A 197 6.37 -18.44 6.89
N ALA A 198 6.40 -18.66 5.57
CA ALA A 198 6.05 -17.64 4.58
C ALA A 198 4.59 -17.15 4.72
N MET A 199 3.64 -18.05 4.96
CA MET A 199 2.23 -17.68 5.21
C MET A 199 2.06 -16.89 6.51
N VAL A 200 2.74 -17.29 7.60
CA VAL A 200 2.71 -16.53 8.86
C VAL A 200 3.30 -15.14 8.66
N PHE A 201 4.45 -15.06 7.99
CA PHE A 201 5.11 -13.80 7.69
C PHE A 201 4.23 -12.88 6.84
N GLY A 202 3.59 -13.41 5.79
CA GLY A 202 2.66 -12.65 4.96
C GLY A 202 1.49 -12.07 5.75
N GLY A 203 0.88 -12.89 6.61
CA GLY A 203 -0.21 -12.49 7.50
C GLY A 203 0.21 -11.55 8.63
N LEU A 204 1.48 -11.54 9.07
CA LEU A 204 1.93 -10.62 10.11
C LEU A 204 2.43 -9.29 9.54
N ALA A 205 3.14 -9.31 8.42
CA ALA A 205 3.66 -8.09 7.79
C ALA A 205 2.54 -7.21 7.25
N GLY A 206 1.50 -7.83 6.68
CA GLY A 206 0.31 -7.13 6.20
C GLY A 206 0.59 -6.18 5.03
N THR A 207 1.53 -6.50 4.15
CA THR A 207 1.82 -5.71 2.94
C THR A 207 2.08 -6.63 1.76
N VAL A 208 1.18 -6.69 0.76
CA VAL A 208 1.35 -7.58 -0.40
C VAL A 208 2.63 -7.28 -1.17
N SER A 209 2.85 -6.01 -1.52
CA SER A 209 4.03 -5.56 -2.26
C SER A 209 5.33 -5.75 -1.48
N GLY A 210 5.32 -5.45 -0.18
CA GLY A 210 6.49 -5.64 0.69
C GLY A 210 6.85 -7.12 0.87
N VAL A 211 5.85 -7.97 1.13
CA VAL A 211 6.03 -9.41 1.34
C VAL A 211 6.49 -10.10 0.06
N THR A 212 5.83 -9.83 -1.08
CA THR A 212 6.22 -10.41 -2.37
C THR A 212 7.64 -10.03 -2.76
N ALA A 213 7.99 -8.74 -2.65
CA ALA A 213 9.32 -8.27 -2.98
C ALA A 213 10.40 -8.80 -2.03
N GLY A 214 10.13 -8.81 -0.73
CA GLY A 214 11.05 -9.32 0.30
C GLY A 214 11.29 -10.83 0.18
N LEU A 215 10.23 -11.62 -0.05
CA LEU A 215 10.34 -13.05 -0.31
C LEU A 215 11.02 -13.33 -1.65
N ALA A 216 10.74 -12.55 -2.70
CA ALA A 216 11.40 -12.74 -4.00
C ALA A 216 12.91 -12.51 -3.95
N ALA A 217 13.38 -11.65 -3.04
CA ALA A 217 14.79 -11.43 -2.75
C ALA A 217 15.40 -12.46 -1.78
N THR A 218 14.57 -13.23 -1.08
CA THR A 218 14.97 -14.28 -0.14
C THR A 218 14.93 -15.67 -0.79
N ASP A 219 13.73 -16.15 -1.11
CA ASP A 219 13.45 -17.37 -1.88
C ASP A 219 12.15 -17.16 -2.68
N ARG A 220 12.28 -17.15 -4.01
CA ARG A 220 11.17 -16.96 -4.95
C ARG A 220 10.07 -18.01 -4.81
N ARG A 221 10.38 -19.22 -4.33
CA ARG A 221 9.41 -20.31 -4.14
C ARG A 221 8.42 -19.99 -3.02
N LEU A 222 8.79 -19.14 -2.08
CA LEU A 222 7.96 -18.75 -0.93
C LEU A 222 6.95 -17.65 -1.27
N VAL A 223 7.18 -16.91 -2.35
CA VAL A 223 6.39 -15.73 -2.75
C VAL A 223 4.88 -16.02 -2.81
N PRO A 224 4.38 -17.09 -3.46
CA PRO A 224 2.95 -17.33 -3.55
C PRO A 224 2.28 -17.53 -2.18
N TYR A 225 2.98 -18.19 -1.25
CA TYR A 225 2.47 -18.50 0.08
C TYR A 225 2.33 -17.26 0.97
N GLY A 226 3.36 -16.40 0.98
CA GLY A 226 3.30 -15.13 1.71
C GLY A 226 2.34 -14.13 1.06
N ALA A 227 2.33 -14.05 -0.27
CA ALA A 227 1.44 -13.15 -1.01
C ALA A 227 -0.03 -13.45 -0.71
N LEU A 228 -0.41 -14.72 -0.74
CA LEU A 228 -1.78 -15.18 -0.51
C LEU A 228 -2.34 -14.68 0.83
N THR A 229 -1.58 -14.81 1.91
CA THR A 229 -2.01 -14.35 3.24
C THR A 229 -1.99 -12.82 3.36
N ALA A 230 -0.97 -12.17 2.79
CA ALA A 230 -0.87 -10.72 2.78
C ALA A 230 -2.04 -10.04 2.04
N THR A 231 -2.56 -10.67 0.97
CA THR A 231 -3.63 -10.15 0.13
C THR A 231 -4.91 -9.86 0.92
N PHE A 232 -5.25 -10.70 1.88
CA PHE A 232 -6.48 -10.56 2.66
C PHE A 232 -6.45 -9.38 3.63
N HIS A 233 -5.28 -8.79 3.93
CA HIS A 233 -5.20 -7.65 4.87
C HIS A 233 -5.97 -6.44 4.39
N THR A 234 -5.93 -6.16 3.09
CA THR A 234 -6.64 -5.00 2.56
C THR A 234 -8.15 -5.20 2.72
N GLY A 235 -8.68 -6.37 2.38
CA GLY A 235 -10.10 -6.68 2.56
C GLY A 235 -10.51 -6.65 4.03
N LEU A 236 -9.78 -7.35 4.91
CA LEU A 236 -10.10 -7.39 6.34
C LEU A 236 -9.95 -6.00 6.98
N GLY A 237 -8.88 -5.27 6.67
CA GLY A 237 -8.63 -3.94 7.18
C GLY A 237 -9.69 -2.92 6.73
N CYS A 238 -10.09 -2.96 5.46
CA CYS A 238 -11.17 -2.10 4.96
C CYS A 238 -12.54 -2.45 5.55
N LEU A 239 -12.75 -3.71 5.96
CA LEU A 239 -13.94 -4.10 6.72
C LEU A 239 -13.86 -3.57 8.16
N LEU A 240 -12.79 -3.89 8.89
CA LEU A 240 -12.67 -3.65 10.32
C LEU A 240 -12.38 -2.18 10.68
N GLY A 241 -11.60 -1.48 9.85
CA GLY A 241 -11.17 -0.09 10.05
C GLY A 241 -12.33 0.88 10.30
N PRO A 242 -13.23 1.09 9.32
CA PRO A 242 -14.35 2.01 9.48
C PRO A 242 -15.49 1.46 10.36
N SER A 243 -15.43 0.19 10.77
CA SER A 243 -16.48 -0.45 11.57
C SER A 243 -16.01 -0.73 13.00
N VAL A 244 -15.66 -1.97 13.32
CA VAL A 244 -15.34 -2.44 14.67
C VAL A 244 -14.21 -1.62 15.29
N LEU A 245 -13.12 -1.39 14.55
CA LEU A 245 -11.96 -0.66 15.08
C LEU A 245 -12.29 0.81 15.35
N TYR A 246 -13.03 1.46 14.45
CA TYR A 246 -13.52 2.82 14.68
C TYR A 246 -14.40 2.92 15.92
N PHE A 247 -15.39 2.04 16.08
CA PHE A 247 -16.28 2.08 17.24
C PHE A 247 -15.56 1.80 18.55
N ILE A 248 -14.54 0.93 18.54
CA ILE A 248 -13.68 0.70 19.71
C ILE A 248 -12.89 1.98 20.04
N VAL A 249 -12.22 2.61 19.07
CA VAL A 249 -11.47 3.85 19.31
C VAL A 249 -12.40 4.96 19.80
N ARG A 250 -13.57 5.11 19.19
CA ARG A 250 -14.58 6.08 19.63
C ARG A 250 -15.00 5.84 21.07
N ALA A 251 -15.27 4.59 21.46
CA ALA A 251 -15.62 4.27 22.84
C ALA A 251 -14.50 4.59 23.85
N ILE A 252 -13.23 4.49 23.43
CA ILE A 252 -12.08 4.79 24.29
C ILE A 252 -11.85 6.29 24.44
N VAL A 253 -12.04 7.07 23.37
CA VAL A 253 -11.60 8.47 23.30
C VAL A 253 -12.75 9.48 23.46
N GLY A 254 -14.01 9.05 23.28
CA GLY A 254 -15.22 9.87 23.39
C GLY A 254 -15.81 10.25 22.04
#